data_AF-A0A4R2BY28-F1
#
_entry.id   AF-A0A4R2BY28-F1
#
_cell.length_a   1.000
_cell.length_b   1.000
_cell.length_c   1.000
_cell.angle_alpha   90.00
_cell.angle_beta   90.00
_cell.angle_gamma   90.00
#
_symmetry.space_group_name_H-M   'P 1'
#
loop_
_entity.id
_entity.type
_entity.pdbx_description
1 polymer ?
#
loop_
_entity_poly.entity_id
_entity_poly.type
_entity_poly.pdbx_seq_one_letter_code
_entity_poly.pdbx_strand_id
1 'polypeptide(L)' 'MTISLHIETARAALARAAWARGEKPAYDEEAITDLLADMRHWCRNAGIDYDSCDQCAASHYRNEIGSAS' A
#
# COMPACT_ATOMS: atom_id res chain seq x y z
N MET A 1 -11.16 -9.04 13.66
CA MET A 1 -11.86 -7.95 12.94
C MET A 1 -10.81 -6.99 12.38
N THR A 2 -9.90 -7.50 11.55
CA THR A 2 -8.62 -6.82 11.26
C THR A 2 -8.37 -6.77 9.75
N ILE A 3 -8.53 -7.91 9.07
CA ILE A 3 -8.38 -8.03 7.61
C ILE A 3 -9.28 -7.05 6.83
N SER A 4 -10.56 -6.93 7.22
CA SER A 4 -11.50 -6.02 6.54
C SER A 4 -11.08 -4.56 6.65
N LEU A 5 -10.47 -4.14 7.76
CA LEU A 5 -9.98 -2.77 7.93
C LEU A 5 -8.74 -2.50 7.08
N HIS A 6 -7.81 -3.46 6.98
CA HIS A 6 -6.62 -3.33 6.12
C HIS A 6 -7.02 -3.21 4.64
N ILE A 7 -7.98 -4.01 4.19
CA ILE A 7 -8.49 -3.96 2.82
C ILE A 7 -9.15 -2.61 2.53
N GLU A 8 -10.03 -2.12 3.39
CA GLU A 8 -10.70 -0.82 3.17
C GLU A 8 -9.70 0.35 3.21
N THR A 9 -8.68 0.27 4.07
CA THR A 9 -7.59 1.28 4.10
C THR A 9 -6.80 1.28 2.79
N ALA A 10 -6.44 0.11 2.26
CA ALA A 10 -5.73 -0.01 0.99
C ALA A 10 -6.57 0.52 -0.18
N ARG A 11 -7.87 0.18 -0.23
CA ARG A 11 -8.80 0.69 -1.24
C ARG A 11 -8.93 2.20 -1.19
N ALA A 12 -9.02 2.78 0.00
CA ALA A 12 -9.08 4.23 0.17
C ALA A 12 -7.80 4.92 -0.32
N ALA A 13 -6.63 4.38 -0.01
CA ALA A 13 -5.35 4.91 -0.48
C ALA A 13 -5.27 4.90 -2.00
N LEU A 14 -5.64 3.79 -2.64
CA LEU A 14 -5.64 3.65 -4.09
C LEU A 14 -6.61 4.63 -4.75
N ALA A 15 -7.84 4.75 -4.22
CA ALA A 15 -8.82 5.68 -4.75
C ALA A 15 -8.32 7.15 -4.67
N ARG A 16 -7.59 7.50 -3.61
CA ARG A 16 -6.97 8.83 -3.48
C ARG A 16 -5.84 9.06 -4.47
N ALA A 17 -5.00 8.05 -4.72
CA ALA A 17 -3.93 8.16 -5.70
C ALA A 17 -4.48 8.35 -7.12
N ALA A 18 -5.46 7.54 -7.52
CA ALA A 18 -6.14 7.71 -8.81
C ALA A 18 -6.76 9.11 -8.94
N TRP A 19 -7.42 9.61 -7.89
CA TRP A 19 -8.01 10.95 -7.91
C TRP A 19 -6.96 12.06 -8.06
N ALA A 20 -5.79 11.92 -7.41
CA ALA A 20 -4.68 12.85 -7.56
C ALA A 20 -4.11 12.89 -8.99
N ARG A 21 -4.19 11.77 -9.73
CA ARG A 21 -3.83 11.68 -11.15
C ARG A 21 -4.93 12.13 -12.11
N GLY A 22 -6.12 12.46 -11.61
CA GLY A 22 -7.28 12.79 -12.44
C GLY A 22 -7.92 11.57 -13.11
N GLU A 23 -7.63 10.38 -12.60
CA GLU A 23 -8.09 9.09 -13.11
C GLU A 23 -9.29 8.57 -12.32
N LYS A 24 -10.07 7.68 -12.93
CA LYS A 24 -11.08 6.90 -12.20
C LYS A 24 -10.36 5.76 -11.45
N PRO A 25 -10.69 5.50 -10.17
CA PRO A 25 -10.11 4.36 -9.44
C PRO A 25 -10.38 3.03 -10.16
N ALA A 26 -9.30 2.33 -10.52
CA ALA A 26 -9.28 0.91 -10.85
C ALA A 26 -8.82 0.10 -9.62
N TYR A 27 -8.98 -1.22 -9.58
CA TYR A 27 -8.56 -2.05 -8.44
C TYR A 27 -7.87 -3.32 -8.93
N ASP A 28 -7.08 -3.19 -10.00
CA ASP A 28 -6.29 -4.24 -10.63
C ASP A 28 -4.81 -4.14 -10.22
N GLU A 29 -4.01 -5.08 -10.73
CA GLU A 29 -2.58 -5.17 -10.45
C GLU A 29 -1.80 -3.94 -10.96
N GLU A 30 -2.24 -3.32 -12.06
CA GLU A 30 -1.64 -2.10 -12.60
C GLU A 30 -1.84 -0.92 -11.63
N ALA A 31 -3.07 -0.71 -11.15
CA ALA A 31 -3.36 0.36 -10.19
C ALA A 31 -2.61 0.21 -8.86
N ILE A 32 -2.39 -1.04 -8.42
CA ILE A 32 -1.54 -1.32 -7.25
C ILE A 32 -0.08 -0.99 -7.55
N THR A 33 0.42 -1.37 -8.72
CA THR A 33 1.80 -1.11 -9.16
C THR A 33 2.08 0.39 -9.22
N ASP A 34 1.17 1.17 -9.80
CA ASP A 34 1.28 2.64 -9.86
C ASP A 34 1.28 3.27 -8.47
N LEU A 35 0.42 2.79 -7.55
CA LEU A 35 0.41 3.25 -6.17
C LEU A 35 1.76 2.99 -5.46
N LEU A 36 2.36 1.82 -5.69
CA LEU A 36 3.69 1.49 -5.13
C LEU A 36 4.79 2.38 -5.74
N ALA A 37 4.71 2.70 -7.03
CA ALA A 37 5.63 3.63 -7.68
C ALA A 37 5.50 5.05 -7.08
N ASP A 38 4.28 5.54 -6.88
CA ASP A 38 4.00 6.82 -6.23
C ASP A 38 4.59 6.86 -4.81
N MET A 39 4.42 5.78 -4.03
CA MET A 39 5.01 5.67 -2.69
C MET A 39 6.54 5.72 -2.72
N ARG A 40 7.19 5.04 -3.69
CA ARG A 40 8.66 5.11 -3.86
C ARG A 40 9.13 6.54 -4.15
N HIS A 41 8.43 7.26 -5.04
CA HIS A 41 8.74 8.66 -5.32
C HIS A 41 8.58 9.54 -4.08
N TRP A 42 7.49 9.37 -3.33
CA TRP A 42 7.26 10.11 -2.10
C TRP A 42 8.33 9.83 -1.04
N CYS A 43 8.64 8.56 -0.76
CA CYS A 43 9.68 8.17 0.19
C CYS A 43 11.04 8.75 -0.19
N ARG A 44 11.41 8.68 -1.48
CA ARG A 44 12.64 9.27 -2.01
C ARG A 44 12.71 10.78 -1.74
N ASN A 45 11.62 11.50 -1.97
CA ASN A 45 11.55 12.94 -1.72
C ASN A 45 11.57 13.30 -0.23
N ALA A 46 10.99 12.44 0.62
CA ALA A 46 10.94 12.63 2.06
C ALA A 46 12.19 12.12 2.81
N GLY A 47 13.14 11.48 2.13
CA GLY A 47 14.30 10.85 2.76
C GLY A 47 13.96 9.59 3.56
N ILE A 48 12.85 8.92 3.24
CA ILE A 48 12.41 7.67 3.86
C ILE A 48 12.97 6.48 3.07
N ASP A 49 13.52 5.49 3.77
CA ASP A 49 13.98 4.23 3.17
C ASP A 49 12.78 3.31 2.88
N TYR A 50 12.30 3.38 1.64
CA TYR A 50 11.16 2.57 1.19
C TYR A 50 11.42 1.07 1.33
N ASP A 51 12.63 0.60 0.99
CA ASP A 51 12.91 -0.85 0.96
C ASP A 51 12.97 -1.41 2.40
N SER A 52 13.44 -0.61 3.36
CA SER A 52 13.32 -0.97 4.79
C SER A 52 11.86 -1.00 5.26
N CYS A 53 11.04 -0.02 4.89
CA CYS A 53 9.61 0.00 5.20
C CYS A 53 8.88 -1.22 4.63
N ASP A 54 9.16 -1.59 3.38
CA ASP A 54 8.55 -2.73 2.70
C ASP A 54 8.89 -4.07 3.39
N GLN A 55 10.15 -4.26 3.79
CA GLN A 55 10.58 -5.45 4.55
C GLN A 55 9.87 -5.57 5.92
N CYS A 56 9.71 -4.44 6.62
CA CYS A 56 8.95 -4.40 7.87
C CYS A 56 7.46 -4.71 7.63
N ALA A 57 6.84 -4.11 6.60
CA ALA A 57 5.45 -4.36 6.25
C ALA A 57 5.19 -5.84 5.91
N ALA A 58 6.07 -6.47 5.12
CA ALA A 58 5.99 -7.90 4.83
C ALA A 58 6.09 -8.77 6.09
N SER A 59 6.90 -8.35 7.07
CA SER A 59 7.02 -9.05 8.35
C SER A 59 5.77 -8.91 9.22
N HIS A 60 5.16 -7.72 9.27
CA HIS A 60 3.86 -7.50 9.93
C HIS A 60 2.77 -8.37 9.31
N TYR A 61 2.65 -8.38 7.99
CA TYR A 61 1.68 -9.21 7.27
C TYR A 61 1.86 -10.70 7.60
N ARG A 62 3.10 -11.21 7.53
CA ARG A 62 3.40 -12.61 7.89
C ARG A 62 3.00 -12.96 9.32
N ASN A 63 3.23 -12.05 10.27
CA ASN A 63 2.82 -12.25 11.66
C ASN A 63 1.30 -12.27 11.79
N GLU A 64 0.59 -11.37 11.10
CA GLU A 64 -0.87 -11.32 11.12
C GLU A 64 -1.53 -12.59 10.56
N ILE A 65 -0.97 -13.16 9.49
CA ILE A 65 -1.49 -14.41 8.89
C ILE A 65 -0.94 -15.68 9.56
N GLY A 66 0.22 -15.60 10.23
CA GLY A 66 0.91 -16.72 10.86
C GLY A 66 0.61 -16.90 12.35
N SER A 67 0.08 -15.88 13.04
CA SER A 67 -0.35 -15.96 14.45
C SER A 67 -1.69 -16.68 14.66
N ALA A 68 -2.21 -17.39 13.66
CA ALA A 68 -3.22 -18.44 13.88
C ALA A 68 -2.51 -19.72 14.36
N SER A 69 -2.09 -19.74 15.63
CA SER A 69 -1.73 -20.97 16.36
C SER A 69 -2.76 -21.23 17.44
#